data_AF-A0A924CH52-F1
#
_entry.id   AF-A0A924CH52-F1
#
_cell.length_a   1.000
_cell.length_b   1.000
_cell.length_c   1.000
_cell.angle_alpha   90.00
_cell.angle_beta   90.00
_cell.angle_gamma   90.00
#
_symmetry.space_group_name_H-M   'P 1'
#
loop_
_entity.id
_entity.type
_entity.pdbx_description
1 polymer ?
#
loop_
_entity_poly.entity_id
_entity_poly.type
_entity_poly.pdbx_seq_one_letter_code
_entity_poly.pdbx_strand_id
1 'polypeptide(L)'
;MPDENTPEKFHTFDQEPPTGPEDQTDTTEHADINHRLEADFEDESPLTKPEITEQQSSAIEPTPAVVSPVQSAVQPVAAAELPPAGPGMMVLQWLTYAFWGWTVLSLSGLILLVVNQLMTKMDGSGESGGYWFGGGIAYLLAAVLVLFVIALICDVFYSRAEKKHSRGSGTNVIMIIHAVIFALFGIGALIMSVFGIVSLLIGDSTDTSSVLSTVISGAIIAVLYGMTLLRTLQPRWIKAVAPMYWLGMTIAIVIAVTLGVVGPAANARLQRQDSVVEQGLPGVADAINDYVSKNAALPTTLGAVTVPSYDEETKQLLRENLVKYTPGESIATSDVSDMFTINKNDDQFGRGGTVATAFVYKLCVTYKTNDDYDSYRSKPYIQEGQKYPTSLETYGHEAGDVCYELQTEDTY
;
A
#
# COMPACT_ATOMS: atom_id res chain seq x y z
N MET A 1 3.94 -21.89 -45.25
CA MET A 1 3.68 -20.48 -45.55
C MET A 1 2.18 -20.31 -45.66
N PRO A 2 1.50 -19.77 -44.63
CA PRO A 2 0.15 -19.26 -44.74
C PRO A 2 0.13 -17.73 -44.81
N ASP A 3 -0.84 -17.23 -45.56
CA ASP A 3 -1.02 -15.83 -45.99
C ASP A 3 -1.22 -14.83 -44.83
N GLU A 4 -0.41 -13.77 -44.84
CA GLU A 4 -0.67 -12.48 -44.20
C GLU A 4 -1.70 -11.73 -45.04
N ASN A 5 -2.92 -11.55 -44.54
CA ASN A 5 -3.75 -10.36 -44.77
C ASN A 5 -5.08 -10.50 -44.03
N THR A 6 -5.11 -10.00 -42.80
CA THR A 6 -6.38 -9.63 -42.17
C THR A 6 -6.15 -8.31 -41.44
N PRO A 7 -6.73 -7.18 -41.90
CA PRO A 7 -6.56 -5.91 -41.22
C PRO A 7 -7.27 -5.94 -39.86
N GLU A 8 -6.51 -5.64 -38.81
CA GLU A 8 -7.01 -5.48 -37.46
C GLU A 8 -8.08 -4.39 -37.41
N LYS A 9 -9.29 -4.78 -36.98
CA LYS A 9 -10.34 -3.85 -36.59
C LYS A 9 -9.95 -3.24 -35.24
N PHE A 10 -9.48 -2.00 -35.26
CA PHE A 10 -9.32 -1.18 -34.07
C PHE A 10 -10.67 -1.02 -33.35
N HIS A 11 -10.70 -1.39 -32.07
CA HIS A 11 -11.84 -1.21 -31.17
C HIS A 11 -12.02 0.28 -30.87
N THR A 12 -13.17 0.84 -31.27
CA THR A 12 -13.54 2.26 -31.16
C THR A 12 -14.00 2.67 -29.75
N PHE A 13 -13.51 2.02 -28.69
CA PHE A 13 -14.01 2.24 -27.32
C PHE A 13 -13.16 3.19 -26.46
N ASP A 14 -12.00 3.65 -26.97
CA ASP A 14 -11.07 4.55 -26.26
C ASP A 14 -11.00 5.97 -26.85
N GLN A 15 -12.03 6.43 -27.57
CA GLN A 15 -12.12 7.85 -27.95
C GLN A 15 -12.64 8.66 -26.76
N GLU A 16 -11.72 9.28 -26.01
CA GLU A 16 -12.05 10.37 -25.10
C GLU A 16 -12.73 11.52 -25.87
N PRO A 17 -13.83 12.08 -25.35
CA PRO A 17 -14.48 13.21 -26.00
C PRO A 17 -13.57 14.47 -25.94
N PRO A 18 -13.60 15.31 -26.99
CA PRO A 18 -12.80 16.53 -27.02
C PRO A 18 -13.20 17.48 -25.89
N THR A 19 -12.23 17.86 -25.07
CA THR A 19 -12.35 18.91 -24.07
C THR A 19 -12.52 20.27 -24.76
N GLY A 20 -13.76 20.75 -24.79
CA GLY A 20 -14.10 22.12 -25.15
C GLY A 20 -13.73 23.12 -24.05
N PRO A 21 -13.68 24.43 -24.37
CA PRO A 21 -13.03 25.44 -23.56
C PRO A 21 -13.81 25.77 -22.29
N GLU A 22 -13.05 26.04 -21.24
CA GLU A 22 -13.47 26.49 -19.92
C GLU A 22 -14.47 27.65 -20.00
N ASP A 23 -15.61 27.50 -19.31
CA ASP A 23 -16.45 28.63 -18.93
C ASP A 23 -16.68 28.58 -17.43
N GLN A 24 -16.06 29.54 -16.73
CA GLN A 24 -16.25 29.81 -15.32
C GLN A 24 -17.65 30.40 -15.11
N THR A 25 -18.50 29.73 -14.33
CA THR A 25 -19.48 30.43 -13.50
C THR A 25 -19.83 29.64 -12.23
N ASP A 26 -19.34 30.19 -11.13
CA ASP A 26 -19.98 30.33 -9.83
C ASP A 26 -21.45 29.86 -9.72
N THR A 27 -21.74 28.96 -8.76
CA THR A 27 -22.81 29.18 -7.77
C THR A 27 -22.80 28.10 -6.69
N THR A 28 -22.50 28.55 -5.49
CA THR A 28 -22.92 28.00 -4.19
C THR A 28 -24.42 27.74 -4.16
N GLU A 29 -24.86 26.51 -3.87
CA GLU A 29 -26.21 26.29 -3.33
C GLU A 29 -26.25 25.09 -2.38
N HIS A 30 -26.72 25.37 -1.16
CA HIS A 30 -26.99 24.41 -0.09
C HIS A 30 -28.23 23.58 -0.44
N ALA A 31 -28.14 22.25 -0.35
CA ALA A 31 -29.31 21.37 -0.38
C ALA A 31 -29.40 20.55 0.91
N ASP A 32 -30.30 21.07 1.74
CA ASP A 32 -31.00 20.51 2.89
C ASP A 32 -31.42 19.03 2.71
N ILE A 33 -31.03 18.17 3.66
CA ILE A 33 -31.51 16.78 3.76
C ILE A 33 -32.33 16.67 5.04
N ASN A 34 -33.59 17.07 4.96
CA ASN A 34 -34.63 16.78 5.94
C ASN A 34 -35.98 16.67 5.23
N HIS A 35 -36.40 15.45 4.91
CA HIS A 35 -37.81 14.99 4.90
C HIS A 35 -37.88 13.62 4.21
N ARG A 36 -38.22 12.57 4.95
CA ARG A 36 -39.40 11.70 4.69
C ARG A 36 -39.46 10.57 5.71
N LEU A 37 -40.26 10.81 6.75
CA LEU A 37 -40.83 9.82 7.65
C LEU A 37 -42.33 9.76 7.31
N GLU A 38 -42.96 8.61 7.55
CA GLU A 38 -44.40 8.28 7.35
C GLU A 38 -44.78 7.97 5.89
N ALA A 39 -45.58 6.96 5.54
CA ALA A 39 -46.28 5.86 6.19
C ALA A 39 -46.34 4.73 5.13
N ASP A 40 -46.52 3.45 5.45
CA ASP A 40 -47.85 2.86 5.52
C ASP A 40 -47.80 1.52 6.27
N PHE A 41 -48.68 1.41 7.25
CA PHE A 41 -49.17 0.18 7.85
C PHE A 41 -50.33 -0.32 7.01
N GLU A 42 -50.28 -1.56 6.53
CA GLU A 42 -51.48 -2.33 6.25
C GLU A 42 -51.45 -3.63 7.05
N ASP A 43 -52.46 -3.71 7.91
CA ASP A 43 -52.92 -4.79 8.77
C ASP A 43 -53.97 -5.55 7.97
N GLU A 44 -53.89 -6.89 7.89
CA GLU A 44 -55.02 -7.80 8.17
C GLU A 44 -54.79 -9.27 7.76
N SER A 45 -55.02 -10.13 8.77
CA SER A 45 -55.81 -11.38 8.73
C SER A 45 -55.16 -12.71 8.25
N PRO A 46 -55.70 -13.89 8.68
CA PRO A 46 -55.92 -14.27 10.06
C PRO A 46 -55.43 -15.71 10.41
N LEU A 47 -55.41 -15.94 11.71
CA LEU A 47 -55.01 -17.13 12.46
C LEU A 47 -55.71 -18.44 12.02
N THR A 48 -54.92 -19.49 11.78
CA THR A 48 -55.39 -20.87 11.55
C THR A 48 -55.33 -21.69 12.84
N LYS A 49 -56.46 -22.34 13.16
CA LYS A 49 -56.72 -23.33 14.22
C LYS A 49 -56.11 -24.70 13.86
N PRO A 50 -55.54 -25.47 14.82
CA PRO A 50 -56.19 -26.71 15.30
C PRO A 50 -56.10 -26.87 16.85
N GLU A 51 -57.18 -27.24 17.54
CA GLU A 51 -57.56 -28.63 17.86
C GLU A 51 -56.63 -29.29 18.89
N ILE A 52 -57.02 -29.25 20.17
CA ILE A 52 -56.51 -30.17 21.19
C ILE A 52 -57.71 -30.80 21.93
N THR A 53 -57.68 -32.12 21.82
CA THR A 53 -58.48 -33.20 22.37
C THR A 53 -58.72 -33.14 23.87
N GLU A 54 -59.93 -33.56 24.25
CA GLU A 54 -60.37 -33.88 25.60
C GLU A 54 -59.39 -34.80 26.36
N GLN A 55 -59.12 -34.49 27.62
CA GLN A 55 -58.69 -35.50 28.57
C GLN A 55 -59.47 -35.37 29.89
N GLN A 56 -60.48 -36.22 29.95
CA GLN A 56 -61.24 -36.64 31.12
C GLN A 56 -60.30 -37.24 32.17
N SER A 57 -60.30 -36.74 33.40
CA SER A 57 -59.81 -37.49 34.56
C SER A 57 -60.55 -37.12 35.85
N SER A 58 -60.95 -38.16 36.55
CA SER A 58 -61.95 -38.22 37.61
C SER A 58 -61.51 -37.58 38.93
N ALA A 59 -62.53 -37.11 39.67
CA ALA A 59 -62.48 -36.81 41.09
C ALA A 59 -62.55 -38.09 41.97
N ILE A 60 -62.39 -37.89 43.30
CA ILE A 60 -62.54 -38.79 44.49
C ILE A 60 -61.17 -39.18 45.08
N GLU A 61 -60.78 -39.05 46.36
CA GLU A 61 -61.32 -38.61 47.67
C GLU A 61 -60.09 -38.35 48.61
N PRO A 62 -60.23 -37.68 49.77
CA PRO A 62 -59.15 -37.52 50.75
C PRO A 62 -59.17 -38.60 51.85
N THR A 63 -58.02 -39.16 52.21
CA THR A 63 -57.84 -39.98 53.42
C THR A 63 -56.42 -39.76 54.00
N PRO A 64 -56.15 -40.04 55.29
CA PRO A 64 -55.70 -39.07 56.26
C PRO A 64 -54.19 -39.10 56.53
N ALA A 65 -53.72 -38.04 57.17
CA ALA A 65 -52.35 -37.77 57.55
C ALA A 65 -51.66 -38.93 58.30
N VAL A 66 -50.58 -39.44 57.69
CA VAL A 66 -49.49 -40.11 58.41
C VAL A 66 -48.38 -39.08 58.59
N VAL A 67 -48.17 -38.67 59.84
CA VAL A 67 -47.11 -37.75 60.25
C VAL A 67 -45.78 -38.52 60.21
N SER A 68 -45.05 -38.39 59.11
CA SER A 68 -43.65 -38.81 59.00
C SER A 68 -42.72 -37.65 59.35
N PRO A 69 -41.55 -37.92 59.96
CA PRO A 69 -40.71 -36.91 60.58
C PRO A 69 -40.19 -35.90 59.55
N VAL A 70 -40.24 -34.63 59.94
CA VAL A 70 -39.67 -33.49 59.23
C VAL A 70 -38.16 -33.69 59.09
N GLN A 71 -37.77 -34.35 58.01
CA GLN A 71 -36.41 -34.28 57.51
C GLN A 71 -36.35 -32.96 56.74
N SER A 72 -35.77 -31.93 57.36
CA SER A 72 -35.38 -30.69 56.69
C SER A 72 -34.36 -31.03 55.61
N ALA A 73 -34.86 -31.48 54.46
CA ALA A 73 -34.11 -31.49 53.22
C ALA A 73 -33.85 -30.02 52.90
N VAL A 74 -32.60 -29.60 53.11
CA VAL A 74 -32.05 -28.40 52.49
C VAL A 74 -32.22 -28.61 50.99
N GLN A 75 -33.32 -28.11 50.43
CA GLN A 75 -33.49 -28.06 48.99
C GLN A 75 -32.28 -27.28 48.46
N PRO A 76 -31.47 -27.87 47.56
CA PRO A 76 -30.43 -27.09 46.90
C PRO A 76 -31.15 -25.93 46.23
N VAL A 77 -30.82 -24.71 46.63
CA VAL A 77 -31.30 -23.48 46.01
C VAL A 77 -31.07 -23.65 44.52
N ALA A 78 -32.14 -23.89 43.77
CA ALA A 78 -32.08 -24.10 42.33
C ALA A 78 -31.39 -22.88 41.76
N ALA A 79 -30.16 -23.06 41.26
CA ALA A 79 -29.43 -22.00 40.61
C ALA A 79 -30.33 -21.49 39.48
N ALA A 80 -30.77 -20.22 39.60
CA ALA A 80 -31.70 -19.63 38.66
C ALA A 80 -31.19 -19.86 37.23
N GLU A 81 -31.93 -20.64 36.44
CA GLU A 81 -31.55 -20.92 35.06
C GLU A 81 -31.52 -19.59 34.29
N LEU A 82 -30.39 -19.32 33.63
CA LEU A 82 -30.23 -18.11 32.83
C LEU A 82 -31.26 -18.10 31.70
N PRO A 83 -31.84 -16.93 31.37
CA PRO A 83 -32.85 -16.83 30.33
C PRO A 83 -32.31 -17.34 28.98
N PRO A 84 -33.18 -17.97 28.17
CA PRO A 84 -32.78 -18.47 26.85
C PRO A 84 -32.29 -17.31 25.97
N ALA A 85 -31.29 -17.59 25.14
CA ALA A 85 -30.73 -16.58 24.25
C ALA A 85 -31.78 -16.08 23.24
N GLY A 86 -32.06 -14.78 23.27
CA GLY A 86 -32.93 -14.14 22.28
C GLY A 86 -32.28 -14.04 20.88
N PRO A 87 -33.07 -13.79 19.82
CA PRO A 87 -32.57 -13.65 18.44
C PRO A 87 -31.44 -12.63 18.28
N GLY A 88 -31.49 -11.53 19.05
CA GLY A 88 -30.45 -10.51 19.04
C GLY A 88 -29.06 -11.05 19.42
N MET A 89 -28.98 -12.08 20.27
CA MET A 89 -27.70 -12.71 20.61
C MET A 89 -27.12 -13.48 19.44
N MET A 90 -27.97 -14.17 18.65
CA MET A 90 -27.51 -14.88 17.46
C MET A 90 -26.93 -13.92 16.41
N VAL A 91 -27.60 -12.80 16.17
CA VAL A 91 -27.11 -11.75 15.25
C VAL A 91 -25.78 -11.20 15.74
N LEU A 92 -25.68 -10.88 17.04
CA LEU A 92 -24.46 -10.34 17.64
C LEU A 92 -23.29 -11.31 17.56
N GLN A 93 -23.54 -12.61 17.75
CA GLN A 93 -22.54 -13.66 17.59
C GLN A 93 -22.05 -13.75 16.15
N TRP A 94 -22.98 -13.74 15.18
CA TRP A 94 -22.64 -13.80 13.76
C TRP A 94 -21.79 -12.60 13.35
N LEU A 95 -22.20 -11.38 13.72
CA LEU A 95 -21.46 -10.16 13.44
C LEU A 95 -20.06 -10.18 14.06
N THR A 96 -19.95 -10.64 15.31
CA THR A 96 -18.65 -10.73 16.00
C THR A 96 -17.69 -11.63 15.24
N TYR A 97 -18.11 -12.84 14.85
CA TYR A 97 -17.24 -13.76 14.11
C TYR A 97 -16.97 -13.30 12.69
N ALA A 98 -17.98 -12.75 12.00
CA ALA A 98 -17.79 -12.20 10.66
C ALA A 98 -16.77 -11.07 10.66
N PHE A 99 -16.91 -10.07 11.54
CA PHE A 99 -15.98 -8.93 11.58
C PHE A 99 -14.57 -9.32 12.00
N TRP A 100 -14.39 -10.26 12.94
CA TRP A 100 -13.06 -10.81 13.22
C TRP A 100 -12.48 -11.56 12.02
N GLY A 101 -13.30 -12.34 11.30
CA GLY A 101 -12.90 -13.02 10.07
C GLY A 101 -12.43 -12.06 8.99
N TRP A 102 -13.20 -11.00 8.71
CA TRP A 102 -12.85 -9.94 7.77
C TRP A 102 -11.61 -9.17 8.20
N THR A 103 -11.47 -8.87 9.50
CA THR A 103 -10.28 -8.22 10.05
C THR A 103 -9.03 -9.05 9.79
N VAL A 104 -9.09 -10.36 10.08
CA VAL A 104 -7.98 -11.29 9.86
C VAL A 104 -7.67 -11.45 8.37
N LEU A 105 -8.70 -11.47 7.51
CA LEU A 105 -8.51 -11.51 6.05
C LEU A 105 -7.78 -10.28 5.52
N SER A 106 -8.24 -9.07 5.88
CA SER A 106 -7.57 -7.82 5.50
C SER A 106 -6.16 -7.73 6.09
N LEU A 107 -5.98 -8.18 7.34
CA LEU A 107 -4.67 -8.24 7.99
C LEU A 107 -3.73 -9.22 7.29
N SER A 108 -4.24 -10.35 6.81
CA SER A 108 -3.46 -11.33 6.05
C SER A 108 -2.94 -10.74 4.73
N GLY A 109 -3.80 -9.99 4.02
CA GLY A 109 -3.39 -9.22 2.86
C GLY A 109 -2.30 -8.20 3.20
N LEU A 110 -2.48 -7.43 4.27
CA LEU A 110 -1.49 -6.43 4.70
C LEU A 110 -0.14 -7.08 5.07
N ILE A 111 -0.15 -8.21 5.78
CA ILE A 111 1.05 -8.96 6.16
C ILE A 111 1.78 -9.43 4.91
N LEU A 112 1.08 -9.98 3.93
CA LEU A 112 1.67 -10.44 2.68
C LEU A 112 2.40 -9.28 1.97
N LEU A 113 1.80 -8.10 1.90
CA LEU A 113 2.43 -6.92 1.29
C LEU A 113 3.64 -6.43 2.07
N VAL A 114 3.51 -6.34 3.41
CA VAL A 114 4.58 -5.86 4.28
C VAL A 114 5.79 -6.80 4.25
N VAL A 115 5.56 -8.10 4.37
CA VAL A 115 6.64 -9.09 4.34
C VAL A 115 7.30 -9.09 2.96
N ASN A 116 6.52 -9.02 1.88
CA ASN A 116 7.07 -8.94 0.54
C ASN A 116 7.95 -7.70 0.36
N GLN A 117 7.48 -6.53 0.78
CA GLN A 117 8.25 -5.29 0.73
C GLN A 117 9.54 -5.36 1.56
N LEU A 118 9.52 -6.03 2.72
CA LEU A 118 10.71 -6.19 3.55
C LEU A 118 11.73 -7.14 2.91
N MET A 119 11.26 -8.19 2.25
CA MET A 119 12.11 -9.20 1.61
C MET A 119 12.74 -8.67 0.32
N THR A 120 11.98 -7.97 -0.53
CA THR A 120 12.53 -7.37 -1.76
C THR A 120 13.60 -6.32 -1.47
N LYS A 121 13.45 -5.56 -0.38
CA LYS A 121 14.49 -4.61 0.05
C LYS A 121 15.80 -5.26 0.49
N MET A 122 15.78 -6.51 0.96
CA MET A 122 17.00 -7.19 1.42
C MET A 122 17.85 -7.71 0.26
N ASP A 123 17.23 -8.07 -0.85
CA ASP A 123 17.93 -8.66 -2.00
C ASP A 123 18.54 -7.59 -2.94
N GLY A 124 18.22 -6.30 -2.72
CA GLY A 124 18.80 -5.20 -3.50
C GLY A 124 18.38 -5.17 -4.97
N SER A 125 17.51 -6.09 -5.40
CA SER A 125 16.84 -6.04 -6.69
C SER A 125 15.84 -4.88 -6.66
N GLY A 126 16.29 -3.74 -7.15
CA GLY A 126 15.49 -2.53 -7.33
C GLY A 126 14.34 -2.66 -8.33
N GLU A 127 14.12 -3.86 -8.90
CA GLU A 127 13.00 -4.13 -9.80
C GLU A 127 11.69 -3.75 -9.12
N SER A 128 11.18 -2.60 -9.56
CA SER A 128 9.92 -1.99 -9.17
C SER A 128 8.74 -2.81 -9.72
N GLY A 129 8.67 -4.09 -9.37
CA GLY A 129 7.54 -4.96 -9.64
C GLY A 129 6.38 -4.58 -8.73
N GLY A 130 5.58 -3.56 -9.09
CA GLY A 130 4.35 -3.32 -8.35
C GLY A 130 3.59 -2.01 -8.53
N TYR A 131 3.42 -1.49 -9.75
CA TYR A 131 2.43 -0.43 -10.02
C TYR A 131 1.00 -0.78 -9.52
N TRP A 132 0.70 -2.06 -9.28
CA TRP A 132 -0.57 -2.54 -8.74
C TRP A 132 -0.71 -2.42 -7.20
N PHE A 133 0.37 -2.17 -6.45
CA PHE A 133 0.37 -2.27 -4.97
C PHE A 133 0.30 -0.93 -4.21
N GLY A 134 0.59 0.20 -4.88
CA GLY A 134 0.60 1.52 -4.23
C GLY A 134 -0.76 1.92 -3.61
N GLY A 135 -1.86 1.64 -4.31
CA GLY A 135 -3.22 1.83 -3.78
C GLY A 135 -3.68 0.72 -2.82
N GLY A 136 -3.20 -0.50 -3.04
CA GLY A 136 -3.62 -1.68 -2.28
C GLY A 136 -3.24 -1.61 -0.79
N ILE A 137 -2.04 -1.12 -0.47
CA ILE A 137 -1.57 -1.00 0.92
C ILE A 137 -2.45 -0.01 1.70
N ALA A 138 -2.74 1.17 1.13
CA ALA A 138 -3.57 2.18 1.79
C ALA A 138 -4.98 1.66 2.06
N TYR A 139 -5.58 0.96 1.09
CA TYR A 139 -6.89 0.34 1.24
C TYR A 139 -6.90 -0.74 2.34
N LEU A 140 -5.93 -1.66 2.32
CA LEU A 140 -5.83 -2.73 3.33
C LEU A 140 -5.58 -2.16 4.73
N LEU A 141 -4.74 -1.13 4.84
CA LEU A 141 -4.48 -0.44 6.09
C LEU A 141 -5.75 0.19 6.65
N ALA A 142 -6.50 0.93 5.82
CA ALA A 142 -7.78 1.51 6.20
C ALA A 142 -8.80 0.42 6.60
N ALA A 143 -8.90 -0.65 5.81
CA ALA A 143 -9.78 -1.78 6.09
C ALA A 143 -9.47 -2.44 7.44
N VAL A 144 -8.20 -2.74 7.72
CA VAL A 144 -7.77 -3.32 9.00
C VAL A 144 -8.14 -2.43 10.18
N LEU A 145 -7.88 -1.12 10.10
CA LEU A 145 -8.19 -0.20 11.19
C LEU A 145 -9.70 -0.09 11.45
N VAL A 146 -10.50 0.08 10.40
CA VAL A 146 -11.96 0.21 10.52
C VAL A 146 -12.59 -1.10 11.01
N LEU A 147 -12.24 -2.23 10.38
CA LEU A 147 -12.77 -3.54 10.77
C LEU A 147 -12.35 -3.94 12.18
N PHE A 148 -11.13 -3.61 12.61
CA PHE A 148 -10.68 -3.85 13.97
C PHE A 148 -11.54 -3.12 15.00
N VAL A 149 -11.80 -1.83 14.81
CA VAL A 149 -12.66 -1.06 15.73
C VAL A 149 -14.07 -1.65 15.80
N ILE A 150 -14.66 -1.99 14.65
CA ILE A 150 -16.00 -2.60 14.59
C ILE A 150 -15.99 -3.97 15.28
N ALA A 151 -14.99 -4.82 15.00
CA ALA A 151 -14.84 -6.13 15.60
C ALA A 151 -14.72 -6.05 17.13
N LEU A 152 -13.93 -5.11 17.65
CA LEU A 152 -13.81 -4.88 19.10
C LEU A 152 -15.15 -4.47 19.72
N ILE A 153 -15.87 -3.54 19.10
CA ILE A 153 -17.17 -3.08 19.60
C ILE A 153 -18.17 -4.23 19.65
N CYS A 154 -18.33 -4.96 18.55
CA CYS A 154 -19.20 -6.14 18.48
C CYS A 154 -18.82 -7.17 19.56
N ASP A 155 -17.53 -7.40 19.76
CA ASP A 155 -17.04 -8.38 20.71
C ASP A 155 -17.25 -7.97 22.18
N VAL A 156 -17.14 -6.68 22.50
CA VAL A 156 -17.46 -6.16 23.84
C VAL A 156 -18.95 -6.32 24.14
N PHE A 157 -19.82 -6.01 23.17
CA PHE A 157 -21.25 -6.23 23.34
C PHE A 157 -21.58 -7.72 23.46
N TYR A 158 -20.95 -8.56 22.63
CA TYR A 158 -21.15 -10.01 22.65
C TYR A 158 -20.73 -10.64 23.97
N SER A 159 -19.51 -10.36 24.42
CA SER A 159 -18.98 -10.90 25.68
C SER A 159 -19.78 -10.45 26.93
N ARG A 160 -20.43 -9.28 26.88
CA ARG A 160 -21.36 -8.82 27.93
C ARG A 160 -22.71 -9.52 27.85
N ALA A 161 -23.24 -9.72 26.66
CA ALA A 161 -24.52 -10.39 26.44
C ALA A 161 -24.45 -11.90 26.77
N GLU A 162 -23.33 -12.53 26.43
CA GLU A 162 -23.08 -13.97 26.67
C GLU A 162 -23.12 -14.31 28.16
N LYS A 163 -22.57 -13.46 29.03
CA LYS A 163 -22.58 -13.68 30.49
C LYS A 163 -23.98 -13.71 31.11
N LYS A 164 -25.00 -13.20 30.40
CA LYS A 164 -26.37 -13.02 30.91
C LYS A 164 -27.35 -14.10 30.42
N HIS A 165 -26.95 -14.96 29.47
CA HIS A 165 -27.86 -15.92 28.83
C HIS A 165 -27.25 -17.32 28.81
N SER A 166 -28.10 -18.35 28.83
CA SER A 166 -27.64 -19.72 28.61
C SER A 166 -27.30 -19.93 27.12
N ARG A 167 -26.25 -20.72 26.83
CA ARG A 167 -25.87 -21.08 25.44
C ARG A 167 -26.96 -21.99 24.84
N GLY A 168 -27.79 -21.44 23.98
CA GLY A 168 -28.82 -22.18 23.25
C GLY A 168 -28.25 -23.02 22.10
N SER A 169 -29.05 -23.95 21.57
CA SER A 169 -28.66 -24.85 20.47
C SER A 169 -28.23 -24.09 19.18
N GLY A 170 -28.95 -23.01 18.82
CA GLY A 170 -28.63 -22.24 17.60
C GLY A 170 -27.31 -21.47 17.64
N THR A 171 -26.84 -21.09 18.83
CA THR A 171 -25.54 -20.45 19.07
C THR A 171 -24.37 -21.36 18.68
N ASN A 172 -24.55 -22.67 18.78
CA ASN A 172 -23.51 -23.64 18.42
C ASN A 172 -23.34 -23.75 16.91
N VAL A 173 -24.40 -23.59 16.11
CA VAL A 173 -24.34 -23.72 14.65
C VAL A 173 -23.48 -22.62 14.03
N ILE A 174 -23.72 -21.37 14.43
CA ILE A 174 -22.98 -20.19 13.93
C ILE A 174 -21.48 -20.31 14.25
N MET A 175 -21.17 -20.83 15.44
CA MET A 175 -19.81 -21.10 15.89
C MET A 175 -19.11 -22.15 15.01
N ILE A 176 -19.79 -23.26 14.70
CA ILE A 176 -19.24 -24.33 13.86
C ILE A 176 -18.96 -23.81 12.44
N ILE A 177 -19.87 -23.05 11.84
CA ILE A 177 -19.69 -22.51 10.48
C ILE A 177 -18.43 -21.66 10.40
N HIS A 178 -18.27 -20.69 11.30
CA HIS A 178 -17.09 -19.81 11.30
C HIS A 178 -15.81 -20.57 11.66
N ALA A 179 -15.88 -21.52 12.59
CA ALA A 179 -14.73 -22.36 12.93
C ALA A 179 -14.23 -23.15 11.71
N VAL A 180 -15.14 -23.75 10.93
CA VAL A 180 -14.77 -24.46 9.70
C VAL A 180 -14.13 -23.51 8.69
N ILE A 181 -14.72 -22.33 8.46
CA ILE A 181 -14.18 -21.33 7.54
C ILE A 181 -12.76 -20.92 7.97
N PHE A 182 -12.54 -20.58 9.25
CA PHE A 182 -11.22 -20.17 9.74
C PHE A 182 -10.20 -21.31 9.70
N ALA A 183 -10.61 -22.54 9.97
CA ALA A 183 -9.75 -23.70 9.81
C ALA A 183 -9.32 -23.89 8.36
N LEU A 184 -10.22 -23.74 7.39
CA LEU A 184 -9.91 -23.86 5.96
C LEU A 184 -8.90 -22.80 5.50
N PHE A 185 -9.09 -21.53 5.88
CA PHE A 185 -8.13 -20.47 5.56
C PHE A 185 -6.77 -20.69 6.24
N GLY A 186 -6.76 -21.13 7.50
CA GLY A 186 -5.52 -21.44 8.22
C GLY A 186 -4.75 -22.61 7.60
N ILE A 187 -5.46 -23.68 7.20
CA ILE A 187 -4.86 -24.82 6.48
C ILE A 187 -4.32 -24.38 5.12
N GLY A 188 -5.08 -23.57 4.37
CA GLY A 188 -4.62 -23.02 3.09
C GLY A 188 -3.32 -22.22 3.23
N ALA A 189 -3.22 -21.36 4.24
CA ALA A 189 -2.02 -20.59 4.54
C ALA A 189 -0.83 -21.48 4.94
N LEU A 190 -1.09 -22.55 5.71
CA LEU A 190 -0.07 -23.53 6.09
C LEU A 190 0.44 -24.30 4.86
N ILE A 191 -0.46 -24.72 3.96
CA ILE A 191 -0.11 -25.38 2.70
C ILE A 191 0.81 -24.47 1.86
N MET A 192 0.46 -23.19 1.70
CA MET A 192 1.32 -22.23 1.00
C MET A 192 2.72 -22.13 1.63
N SER A 193 2.80 -22.07 2.96
CA SER A 193 4.06 -22.03 3.67
C SER A 193 4.90 -23.30 3.46
N VAL A 194 4.28 -24.48 3.53
CA VAL A 194 4.96 -25.76 3.29
C VAL A 194 5.45 -25.88 1.85
N PHE A 195 4.65 -25.47 0.86
CA PHE A 195 5.09 -25.44 -0.53
C PHE A 195 6.31 -24.55 -0.72
N GLY A 196 6.32 -23.35 -0.15
CA GLY A 196 7.48 -22.46 -0.21
C GLY A 196 8.74 -23.09 0.41
N ILE A 197 8.60 -23.81 1.53
CA ILE A 197 9.72 -24.54 2.15
C ILE A 197 10.25 -25.63 1.20
N VAL A 198 9.35 -26.41 0.58
CA VAL A 198 9.75 -27.45 -0.39
C VAL A 198 10.44 -26.84 -1.60
N SER A 199 9.95 -25.72 -2.13
CA SER A 199 10.59 -25.00 -3.24
C SER A 199 12.00 -24.51 -2.89
N LEU A 200 12.20 -23.98 -1.68
CA LEU A 200 13.53 -23.60 -1.18
C LEU A 200 14.48 -24.81 -1.06
N LEU A 201 13.96 -25.97 -0.64
CA LEU A 201 14.77 -27.19 -0.47
C LEU A 201 15.18 -27.81 -1.81
N ILE A 202 14.35 -27.70 -2.84
CA ILE A 202 14.64 -28.21 -4.19
C ILE A 202 15.63 -27.28 -4.93
N GLY A 203 15.72 -26.00 -4.51
CA GLY A 203 16.54 -25.00 -5.19
C GLY A 203 15.97 -24.59 -6.56
N ASP A 204 14.66 -24.77 -6.75
CA ASP A 204 13.97 -24.51 -8.02
C ASP A 204 13.71 -23.01 -8.26
N SER A 205 13.88 -22.17 -7.23
CA SER A 205 13.64 -20.72 -7.30
C SER A 205 14.92 -19.94 -7.52
N THR A 206 15.01 -19.23 -8.65
CA THR A 206 16.02 -18.20 -8.88
C THR A 206 15.83 -16.96 -7.98
N ASP A 207 14.62 -16.77 -7.45
CA ASP A 207 14.24 -15.69 -6.55
C ASP A 207 13.92 -16.24 -5.14
N THR A 208 14.92 -16.22 -4.27
CA THR A 208 14.80 -16.75 -2.91
C THR A 208 13.99 -15.86 -1.97
N SER A 209 13.97 -14.54 -2.16
CA SER A 209 13.25 -13.61 -1.28
C SER A 209 11.74 -13.71 -1.46
N SER A 210 11.26 -13.86 -2.70
CA SER A 210 9.83 -14.04 -2.97
C SER A 210 9.27 -15.33 -2.36
N VAL A 211 10.02 -16.44 -2.47
CA VAL A 211 9.62 -17.71 -1.84
C VAL A 211 9.68 -17.61 -0.32
N LEU A 212 10.74 -17.02 0.24
CA LEU A 212 10.87 -16.82 1.68
C LEU A 212 9.77 -15.92 2.25
N SER A 213 9.40 -14.85 1.54
CA SER A 213 8.27 -13.98 1.85
C SER A 213 6.97 -14.76 1.96
N THR A 214 6.72 -15.66 1.00
CA THR A 214 5.54 -16.53 0.99
C THR A 214 5.53 -17.49 2.19
N VAL A 215 6.68 -18.08 2.52
CA VAL A 215 6.82 -18.98 3.69
C VAL A 215 6.48 -18.27 4.98
N ILE A 216 7.10 -17.10 5.21
CA ILE A 216 6.93 -16.31 6.44
C ILE A 216 5.50 -15.80 6.55
N SER A 217 4.97 -15.23 5.47
CA SER A 217 3.59 -14.72 5.44
C SER A 217 2.58 -15.84 5.70
N GLY A 218 2.71 -16.97 5.01
CA GLY A 218 1.84 -18.13 5.20
C GLY A 218 1.86 -18.66 6.63
N ALA A 219 3.04 -18.73 7.26
CA ALA A 219 3.17 -19.15 8.64
C ALA A 219 2.47 -18.19 9.62
N ILE A 220 2.67 -16.88 9.47
CA ILE A 220 2.02 -15.87 10.32
C ILE A 220 0.50 -15.92 10.14
N ILE A 221 0.02 -15.97 8.89
CA ILE A 221 -1.41 -16.05 8.56
C ILE A 221 -2.04 -17.32 9.16
N ALA A 222 -1.36 -18.47 9.07
CA ALA A 222 -1.82 -19.71 9.69
C ALA A 222 -1.96 -19.58 11.21
N VAL A 223 -1.02 -18.91 11.89
CA VAL A 223 -1.12 -18.62 13.33
C VAL A 223 -2.31 -17.71 13.63
N LEU A 224 -2.52 -16.64 12.86
CA LEU A 224 -3.64 -15.70 13.09
C LEU A 224 -5.01 -16.37 12.90
N TYR A 225 -5.18 -17.18 11.85
CA TYR A 225 -6.40 -17.98 11.68
C TYR A 225 -6.54 -19.06 12.75
N GLY A 226 -5.45 -19.68 13.20
CA GLY A 226 -5.45 -20.63 14.31
C GLY A 226 -5.86 -19.99 15.64
N MET A 227 -5.40 -18.77 15.93
CA MET A 227 -5.83 -17.98 17.08
C MET A 227 -7.32 -17.61 17.00
N THR A 228 -7.78 -17.24 15.80
CA THR A 228 -9.19 -16.91 15.56
C THR A 228 -10.09 -18.13 15.71
N LEU A 229 -9.66 -19.29 15.19
CA LEU A 229 -10.31 -20.58 15.39
C LEU A 229 -10.40 -20.94 16.88
N LEU A 230 -9.28 -20.82 17.62
CA LEU A 230 -9.25 -21.12 19.04
C LEU A 230 -10.22 -20.21 19.82
N ARG A 231 -10.31 -18.94 19.43
CA ARG A 231 -11.31 -18.01 19.96
C ARG A 231 -12.73 -18.45 19.65
N THR A 232 -13.03 -18.81 18.40
CA THR A 232 -14.38 -19.23 18.00
C THR A 232 -14.81 -20.49 18.74
N LEU A 233 -13.92 -21.46 18.92
CA LEU A 233 -14.22 -22.69 19.68
C LEU A 233 -14.39 -22.45 21.17
N GLN A 234 -13.79 -21.38 21.71
CA GLN A 234 -13.81 -20.97 23.13
C GLN A 234 -13.78 -22.16 24.09
N PRO A 235 -12.73 -22.99 24.03
CA PRO A 235 -12.76 -24.26 24.72
C PRO A 235 -12.76 -24.04 26.24
N ARG A 236 -13.67 -24.73 26.95
CA ARG A 236 -14.00 -24.46 28.37
C ARG A 236 -12.82 -24.58 29.34
N TRP A 237 -11.82 -25.39 28.99
CA TRP A 237 -10.60 -25.58 29.78
C TRP A 237 -9.66 -24.34 29.83
N ILE A 238 -9.77 -23.41 28.88
CA ILE A 238 -8.88 -22.23 28.81
C ILE A 238 -9.72 -20.98 29.07
N LYS A 239 -9.74 -20.50 30.32
CA LYS A 239 -10.52 -19.32 30.71
C LYS A 239 -9.98 -18.00 30.13
N ALA A 240 -8.74 -18.01 29.64
CA ALA A 240 -8.03 -16.82 29.16
C ALA A 240 -7.97 -16.68 27.63
N VAL A 241 -8.71 -17.50 26.85
CA VAL A 241 -8.66 -17.42 25.37
C VAL A 241 -9.06 -16.05 24.86
N ALA A 242 -10.17 -15.50 25.37
CA ALA A 242 -10.67 -14.22 24.92
C ALA A 242 -9.69 -13.04 25.12
N PRO A 243 -9.15 -12.81 26.34
CA PRO A 243 -8.17 -11.74 26.56
C PRO A 243 -6.85 -12.00 25.84
N MET A 244 -6.38 -13.25 25.76
CA MET A 244 -5.16 -13.60 25.02
C MET A 244 -5.30 -13.31 23.53
N TYR A 245 -6.45 -13.64 22.94
CA TYR A 245 -6.75 -13.33 21.55
C TYR A 245 -6.76 -11.81 21.31
N TRP A 246 -7.44 -11.05 22.16
CA TRP A 246 -7.48 -9.59 22.06
C TRP A 246 -6.08 -8.99 22.08
N LEU A 247 -5.26 -9.39 23.05
CA LEU A 247 -3.89 -8.90 23.17
C LEU A 247 -3.06 -9.26 21.94
N GLY A 248 -3.09 -10.53 21.53
CA GLY A 248 -2.31 -11.01 20.40
C GLY A 248 -2.71 -10.38 19.07
N MET A 249 -4.02 -10.28 18.78
CA MET A 249 -4.50 -9.61 17.58
C MET A 249 -4.17 -8.11 17.57
N THR A 250 -4.30 -7.43 18.70
CA THR A 250 -3.94 -6.01 18.81
C THR A 250 -2.46 -5.81 18.51
N ILE A 251 -1.58 -6.63 19.09
CA ILE A 251 -0.14 -6.58 18.82
C ILE A 251 0.14 -6.84 17.35
N ALA A 252 -0.45 -7.88 16.76
CA ALA A 252 -0.26 -8.21 15.34
C ALA A 252 -0.67 -7.06 14.42
N ILE A 253 -1.83 -6.44 14.68
CA ILE A 253 -2.33 -5.29 13.91
C ILE A 253 -1.41 -4.09 14.06
N VAL A 254 -1.00 -3.72 15.29
CA VAL A 254 -0.11 -2.58 15.53
C VAL A 254 1.21 -2.77 14.80
N ILE A 255 1.80 -3.97 14.85
CA ILE A 255 3.06 -4.28 14.15
C ILE A 255 2.85 -4.17 12.63
N ALA A 256 1.82 -4.82 12.08
CA ALA A 256 1.57 -4.82 10.64
C ALA A 256 1.27 -3.41 10.10
N VAL A 257 0.47 -2.61 10.80
CA VAL A 257 0.17 -1.22 10.43
C VAL A 257 1.43 -0.36 10.52
N THR A 258 2.22 -0.49 11.58
CA THR A 258 3.46 0.29 11.73
C THR A 258 4.43 -0.01 10.59
N LEU A 259 4.66 -1.29 10.29
CA LEU A 259 5.53 -1.69 9.19
C LEU A 259 4.97 -1.26 7.82
N GLY A 260 3.65 -1.36 7.63
CA GLY A 260 2.96 -0.94 6.42
C GLY A 260 2.99 0.57 6.15
N VAL A 261 3.20 1.40 7.17
CA VAL A 261 3.40 2.86 7.00
C VAL A 261 4.87 3.20 6.85
N VAL A 262 5.72 2.66 7.73
CA VAL A 262 7.14 3.06 7.80
C VAL A 262 7.87 2.72 6.51
N GLY A 263 7.60 1.55 5.90
CA GLY A 263 8.25 1.12 4.66
C GLY A 263 8.01 2.10 3.49
N PRO A 264 6.75 2.33 3.09
CA PRO A 264 6.41 3.29 2.04
C PRO A 264 6.78 4.73 2.37
N ALA A 265 6.57 5.19 3.60
CA ALA A 265 6.90 6.57 3.98
C ALA A 265 8.41 6.84 3.95
N ALA A 266 9.23 5.87 4.37
CA ALA A 266 10.67 5.97 4.22
C ALA A 266 11.07 6.00 2.73
N ASN A 267 10.47 5.14 1.90
CA ASN A 267 10.76 5.11 0.46
C ASN A 267 10.41 6.43 -0.24
N ALA A 268 9.22 6.97 0.04
CA ALA A 268 8.77 8.24 -0.51
C ALA A 268 9.67 9.41 -0.09
N ARG A 269 10.25 9.36 1.12
CA ARG A 269 11.25 10.36 1.55
C ARG A 269 12.54 10.26 0.77
N LEU A 270 13.04 9.05 0.51
CA LEU A 270 14.26 8.84 -0.28
C LEU A 270 14.05 9.28 -1.73
N GLN A 271 12.95 8.86 -2.36
CA GLN A 271 12.58 9.30 -3.71
C GLN A 271 12.39 10.81 -3.81
N ARG A 272 11.84 11.47 -2.78
CA ARG A 272 11.72 12.93 -2.77
C ARG A 272 13.09 13.62 -2.71
N GLN A 273 14.07 13.04 -2.00
CA GLN A 273 15.43 13.57 -1.98
C GLN A 273 16.09 13.42 -3.36
N ASP A 274 15.93 12.26 -3.99
CA ASP A 274 16.47 12.01 -5.32
C ASP A 274 15.80 12.91 -6.37
N SER A 275 14.49 13.10 -6.31
CA SER A 275 13.75 14.02 -7.19
C SER A 275 14.23 15.47 -7.09
N VAL A 276 14.64 15.96 -5.91
CA VAL A 276 15.25 17.30 -5.76
C VAL A 276 16.61 17.35 -6.48
N VAL A 277 17.38 16.26 -6.45
CA VAL A 277 18.63 16.13 -7.20
C VAL A 277 18.34 16.08 -8.70
N GLU A 278 17.43 15.23 -9.14
CA GLU A 278 17.07 15.04 -10.55
C GLU A 278 16.61 16.32 -11.23
N GLN A 279 15.76 17.09 -10.54
CA GLN A 279 15.16 18.32 -11.06
C GLN A 279 16.07 19.54 -10.90
N GLY A 280 16.84 19.62 -9.81
CA GLY A 280 17.70 20.77 -9.53
C GLY A 280 19.06 20.73 -10.22
N LEU A 281 19.57 19.54 -10.58
CA LEU A 281 20.92 19.42 -11.15
C LEU A 281 21.08 20.07 -12.54
N PRO A 282 20.10 19.98 -13.47
CA PRO A 282 20.14 20.74 -14.72
C PRO A 282 20.23 22.26 -14.49
N GLY A 283 19.48 22.80 -13.52
CA GLY A 283 19.54 24.22 -13.17
C GLY A 283 20.92 24.66 -12.67
N VAL A 284 21.64 23.79 -11.96
CA VAL A 284 23.04 24.05 -11.57
C VAL A 284 23.97 24.09 -12.79
N ALA A 285 23.80 23.17 -13.74
CA ALA A 285 24.60 23.16 -14.98
C ALA A 285 24.37 24.44 -15.80
N ASP A 286 23.11 24.86 -15.97
CA ASP A 286 22.75 26.11 -16.63
C ASP A 286 23.34 27.34 -15.94
N ALA A 287 23.36 27.33 -14.60
CA ALA A 287 23.95 28.40 -13.82
C ALA A 287 25.47 28.50 -13.99
N ILE A 288 26.16 27.37 -14.11
CA ILE A 288 27.59 27.33 -14.44
C ILE A 288 27.81 27.87 -15.86
N ASN A 289 26.99 27.48 -16.83
CA ASN A 289 27.07 27.97 -18.22
C ASN A 289 26.86 29.48 -18.30
N ASP A 290 25.86 30.02 -17.61
CA ASP A 290 25.61 31.48 -17.54
C ASP A 290 26.75 32.23 -16.84
N TYR A 291 27.35 31.64 -15.80
CA TYR A 291 28.54 32.24 -15.18
C TYR A 291 29.72 32.28 -16.14
N VAL A 292 29.97 31.19 -16.86
CA VAL A 292 31.09 31.07 -17.80
C VAL A 292 30.91 32.01 -18.99
N SER A 293 29.70 32.13 -19.55
CA SER A 293 29.43 33.07 -20.65
C SER A 293 29.72 34.53 -20.26
N LYS A 294 29.51 34.89 -18.99
CA LYS A 294 29.76 36.25 -18.48
C LYS A 294 31.19 36.51 -18.06
N ASN A 295 31.90 35.49 -17.57
CA ASN A 295 33.22 35.66 -16.93
C ASN A 295 34.38 35.02 -17.73
N ALA A 296 34.08 34.28 -18.80
CA ALA A 296 35.04 33.49 -19.58
C ALA A 296 35.94 32.59 -18.70
N ALA A 297 35.40 32.11 -17.59
CA ALA A 297 36.09 31.25 -16.62
C ALA A 297 35.09 30.44 -15.80
N LEU A 298 35.49 29.24 -15.38
CA LEU A 298 34.72 28.42 -14.45
C LEU A 298 34.63 29.07 -13.06
N PRO A 299 33.49 28.95 -12.36
CA PRO A 299 33.40 29.38 -10.97
C PRO A 299 34.33 28.53 -10.09
N THR A 300 35.03 29.14 -9.12
CA THR A 300 35.90 28.38 -8.19
C THR A 300 35.09 27.49 -7.24
N THR A 301 33.86 27.89 -6.95
CA THR A 301 32.92 27.20 -6.07
C THR A 301 31.49 27.47 -6.54
N LEU A 302 30.55 26.57 -6.29
CA LEU A 302 29.13 26.77 -6.64
C LEU A 302 28.50 28.02 -5.99
N GLY A 303 29.03 28.48 -4.85
CA GLY A 303 28.56 29.71 -4.21
C GLY A 303 28.87 31.01 -4.96
N ALA A 304 29.73 30.96 -5.99
CA ALA A 304 30.01 32.11 -6.85
C ALA A 304 28.95 32.31 -7.94
N VAL A 305 28.14 31.28 -8.20
CA VAL A 305 27.09 31.31 -9.20
C VAL A 305 25.85 31.97 -8.59
N THR A 306 25.33 32.99 -9.26
CA THR A 306 24.14 33.69 -8.77
C THR A 306 22.90 32.96 -9.25
N VAL A 307 21.96 32.67 -8.34
CA VAL A 307 20.81 31.79 -8.60
C VAL A 307 19.43 32.53 -8.60
N PRO A 308 19.27 33.82 -9.03
CA PRO A 308 18.05 34.56 -8.72
C PRO A 308 16.81 34.05 -9.47
N SER A 309 16.98 33.41 -10.63
CA SER A 309 15.90 33.01 -11.54
C SER A 309 15.64 31.50 -11.60
N TYR A 310 16.29 30.71 -10.76
CA TYR A 310 16.12 29.25 -10.79
C TYR A 310 14.96 28.77 -9.92
N ASP A 311 14.53 27.56 -10.23
CA ASP A 311 13.59 26.74 -9.49
C ASP A 311 14.01 26.52 -8.03
N GLU A 312 13.05 26.16 -7.17
CA GLU A 312 13.31 26.00 -5.74
C GLU A 312 14.16 24.77 -5.45
N GLU A 313 14.10 23.75 -6.31
CA GLU A 313 14.86 22.51 -6.23
C GLU A 313 16.35 22.77 -6.42
N THR A 314 16.74 23.55 -7.45
CA THR A 314 18.13 24.02 -7.66
C THR A 314 18.65 24.79 -6.45
N LYS A 315 17.85 25.71 -5.90
CA LYS A 315 18.24 26.48 -4.69
C LYS A 315 18.39 25.59 -3.47
N GLN A 316 17.49 24.62 -3.30
CA GLN A 316 17.53 23.67 -2.20
C GLN A 316 18.78 22.80 -2.28
N LEU A 317 19.08 22.27 -3.46
CA LEU A 317 20.23 21.42 -3.74
C LEU A 317 21.57 22.13 -3.46
N LEU A 318 21.69 23.41 -3.81
CA LEU A 318 22.86 24.22 -3.49
C LEU A 318 22.95 24.56 -2.00
N ARG A 319 21.82 24.89 -1.36
CA ARG A 319 21.75 25.23 0.08
C ARG A 319 22.13 24.04 0.96
N GLU A 320 21.67 22.85 0.60
CA GLU A 320 21.94 21.61 1.32
C GLU A 320 23.31 20.99 0.97
N ASN A 321 24.07 21.58 0.04
CA ASN A 321 25.35 21.08 -0.46
C ASN A 321 25.28 19.62 -0.94
N LEU A 322 24.20 19.27 -1.65
CA LEU A 322 23.98 17.92 -2.18
C LEU A 322 24.80 17.62 -3.44
N VAL A 323 25.41 18.64 -4.06
CA VAL A 323 26.27 18.51 -5.24
C VAL A 323 27.70 18.86 -4.90
N LYS A 324 28.61 17.97 -5.30
CA LYS A 324 30.04 18.22 -5.29
C LYS A 324 30.50 18.64 -6.68
N TYR A 325 30.91 19.90 -6.80
CA TYR A 325 31.46 20.48 -8.01
C TYR A 325 32.99 20.36 -8.04
N THR A 326 33.54 19.98 -9.19
CA THR A 326 34.98 20.02 -9.46
C THR A 326 35.23 20.74 -10.79
N PRO A 327 35.92 21.90 -10.79
CA PRO A 327 36.29 22.57 -12.03
C PRO A 327 37.36 21.75 -12.77
N GLY A 328 37.24 21.67 -14.10
CA GLY A 328 38.21 21.01 -14.97
C GLY A 328 39.00 21.99 -15.83
N GLU A 329 39.48 21.51 -16.97
CA GLU A 329 40.33 22.26 -17.90
C GLU A 329 39.51 22.96 -19.00
N SER A 330 40.05 24.04 -19.55
CA SER A 330 39.55 24.66 -20.78
C SER A 330 39.98 23.83 -21.99
N ILE A 331 39.06 23.52 -22.88
CA ILE A 331 39.31 22.86 -24.16
C ILE A 331 39.11 23.89 -25.27
N ALA A 332 40.09 24.01 -26.16
CA ALA A 332 39.89 24.72 -27.41
C ALA A 332 38.98 23.87 -28.30
N THR A 333 37.73 24.28 -28.48
CA THR A 333 36.83 23.66 -29.43
C THR A 333 37.27 24.11 -30.83
N SER A 334 37.86 23.17 -31.57
CA SER A 334 38.19 23.38 -32.97
C SER A 334 36.91 23.22 -33.76
N ASP A 335 36.07 24.25 -33.73
CA ASP A 335 34.84 24.25 -34.49
C ASP A 335 35.23 24.29 -35.98
N VAL A 336 35.11 23.14 -36.65
CA VAL A 336 35.14 23.04 -38.11
C VAL A 336 33.79 23.55 -38.59
N SER A 337 33.49 24.80 -38.28
CA SER A 337 32.39 25.50 -38.93
C SER A 337 32.86 25.80 -40.35
N ASP A 338 32.60 24.84 -41.25
CA ASP A 338 32.42 25.12 -42.67
C ASP A 338 31.12 25.96 -42.84
N MET A 339 31.00 27.08 -42.09
CA MET A 339 30.03 28.11 -42.40
C MET A 339 30.49 28.79 -43.69
N PHE A 340 29.91 28.31 -44.78
CA PHE A 340 30.03 28.87 -46.11
C PHE A 340 29.52 30.33 -46.08
N THR A 341 30.43 31.28 -45.91
CA THR A 341 30.13 32.70 -46.07
C THR A 341 29.96 32.95 -47.57
N ILE A 342 28.72 32.95 -48.06
CA ILE A 342 28.42 33.47 -49.40
C ILE A 342 28.49 35.00 -49.30
N ASN A 343 29.67 35.57 -49.52
CA ASN A 343 29.76 36.97 -49.88
C ASN A 343 29.91 37.08 -51.40
N LYS A 344 28.91 37.71 -52.03
CA LYS A 344 28.97 38.10 -53.43
C LYS A 344 30.06 39.17 -53.56
N ASN A 345 31.10 38.81 -54.29
CA ASN A 345 32.17 39.66 -54.86
C ASN A 345 33.48 39.64 -54.06
N ASP A 346 34.53 39.19 -54.76
CA ASP A 346 35.98 39.30 -54.51
C ASP A 346 36.75 38.09 -53.91
N ASP A 347 37.78 37.71 -54.66
CA ASP A 347 38.59 36.50 -54.64
C ASP A 347 39.70 36.45 -53.54
N GLN A 348 39.37 36.59 -52.25
CA GLN A 348 40.32 36.24 -51.17
C GLN A 348 39.62 35.58 -49.97
N PHE A 349 39.65 34.25 -49.92
CA PHE A 349 39.19 33.45 -48.78
C PHE A 349 40.25 33.41 -47.67
N GLY A 350 40.20 34.35 -46.73
CA GLY A 350 40.83 34.20 -45.42
C GLY A 350 39.85 33.57 -44.43
N ARG A 351 39.98 32.27 -44.14
CA ARG A 351 39.29 31.62 -43.00
C ARG A 351 39.87 32.18 -41.70
N GLY A 352 39.26 33.20 -41.13
CA GLY A 352 39.48 33.59 -39.74
C GLY A 352 38.63 32.69 -38.84
N GLY A 353 39.12 31.50 -38.49
CA GLY A 353 38.45 30.67 -37.49
C GLY A 353 38.58 31.32 -36.11
N THR A 354 37.48 31.79 -35.53
CA THR A 354 37.42 32.09 -34.10
C THR A 354 37.44 30.76 -33.36
N VAL A 355 38.50 30.53 -32.57
CA VAL A 355 38.61 29.36 -31.69
C VAL A 355 37.66 29.61 -30.52
N ALA A 356 36.55 28.88 -30.48
CA ALA A 356 35.70 28.85 -29.30
C ALA A 356 36.45 28.14 -28.16
N THR A 357 36.20 28.59 -26.93
CA THR A 357 36.73 27.93 -25.73
C THR A 357 35.55 27.35 -24.98
N ALA A 358 35.59 26.03 -24.73
CA ALA A 358 34.66 25.34 -23.85
C ALA A 358 35.38 24.95 -22.56
N PHE A 359 34.66 24.88 -21.44
CA PHE A 359 35.24 24.48 -20.16
C PHE A 359 34.63 23.18 -19.69
N VAL A 360 35.46 22.23 -19.24
CA VAL A 360 34.99 20.96 -18.68
C VAL A 360 34.83 21.07 -17.18
N TYR A 361 33.77 20.50 -16.64
CA TYR A 361 33.53 20.43 -15.20
C TYR A 361 32.81 19.14 -14.81
N LYS A 362 32.85 18.82 -13.52
CA LYS A 362 32.24 17.60 -12.97
C LYS A 362 31.27 17.93 -11.85
N LEU A 363 30.08 17.37 -11.92
CA LEU A 363 29.05 17.43 -10.88
C LEU A 363 28.82 16.02 -10.32
N CYS A 364 29.13 15.80 -9.06
CA CYS A 364 28.88 14.53 -8.38
C CYS A 364 27.74 14.67 -7.37
N VAL A 365 26.83 13.70 -7.37
CA VAL A 365 25.67 13.61 -6.49
C VAL A 365 25.55 12.20 -5.93
N THR A 366 24.84 12.05 -4.82
CA THR A 366 24.57 10.74 -4.21
C THR A 366 23.08 10.45 -4.26
N TYR A 367 22.65 9.56 -5.14
CA TYR A 367 21.27 9.07 -5.20
C TYR A 367 21.02 8.02 -4.12
N LYS A 368 19.85 8.04 -3.49
CA LYS A 368 19.45 7.12 -2.41
C LYS A 368 18.71 5.90 -2.91
N THR A 369 18.08 6.01 -4.07
CA THR A 369 17.28 4.97 -4.70
C THR A 369 17.77 4.70 -6.11
N ASN A 370 17.48 3.49 -6.61
CA ASN A 370 17.64 3.19 -8.03
C ASN A 370 16.41 3.73 -8.76
N ASP A 371 16.64 4.40 -9.87
CA ASP A 371 15.62 4.70 -10.86
C ASP A 371 15.83 3.76 -12.05
N ASP A 372 15.24 2.56 -11.98
CA ASP A 372 15.26 1.58 -13.07
C ASP A 372 14.21 1.97 -14.14
N TYR A 373 14.34 3.16 -14.71
CA TYR A 373 13.56 3.55 -15.89
C TYR A 373 14.08 2.79 -17.12
N ASP A 374 13.63 1.54 -17.22
CA ASP A 374 14.24 0.41 -17.94
C ASP A 374 14.12 0.43 -19.49
N SER A 375 14.09 1.60 -20.14
CA SER A 375 14.00 1.61 -21.62
C SER A 375 14.73 2.73 -22.35
N TYR A 376 15.12 3.81 -21.67
CA TYR A 376 15.89 4.87 -22.30
C TYR A 376 16.90 5.41 -21.30
N ARG A 377 18.00 4.68 -21.09
CA ARG A 377 19.30 5.36 -20.90
C ARG A 377 19.57 6.10 -22.20
N SER A 378 18.87 7.21 -22.44
CA SER A 378 19.36 8.20 -23.37
C SER A 378 20.79 8.47 -22.90
N LYS A 379 21.74 8.24 -23.80
CA LYS A 379 23.05 8.80 -23.56
C LYS A 379 22.86 10.28 -23.84
N PRO A 380 23.31 11.17 -22.95
CA PRO A 380 23.21 12.59 -23.22
C PRO A 380 23.81 12.86 -24.59
N TYR A 381 23.05 13.58 -25.42
CA TYR A 381 23.42 13.80 -26.81
C TYR A 381 24.73 14.58 -26.87
N ILE A 382 25.79 13.96 -27.43
CA ILE A 382 27.08 14.59 -27.66
C ILE A 382 27.09 15.05 -29.12
N GLN A 383 27.19 16.36 -29.36
CA GLN A 383 27.30 16.88 -30.72
C GLN A 383 28.64 16.46 -31.36
N GLU A 384 28.67 16.39 -32.69
CA GLU A 384 29.89 16.07 -33.43
C GLU A 384 30.98 17.12 -33.12
N GLY A 385 32.14 16.66 -32.66
CA GLY A 385 33.25 17.53 -32.22
C GLY A 385 33.29 17.83 -30.72
N GLN A 386 32.25 17.47 -29.95
CA GLN A 386 32.24 17.59 -28.49
C GLN A 386 32.83 16.36 -27.80
N LYS A 387 33.57 16.58 -26.70
CA LYS A 387 34.17 15.48 -25.91
C LYS A 387 33.24 15.02 -24.79
N TYR A 388 32.46 15.95 -24.25
CA TYR A 388 31.49 15.74 -23.18
C TYR A 388 30.12 16.30 -23.59
N PRO A 389 29.02 15.84 -22.99
CA PRO A 389 27.71 16.45 -23.23
C PRO A 389 27.62 17.86 -22.62
N THR A 390 26.80 18.72 -23.24
CA THR A 390 26.47 20.06 -22.72
C THR A 390 25.22 20.08 -21.85
N SER A 391 24.35 19.08 -21.99
CA SER A 391 23.16 18.88 -21.17
C SER A 391 23.32 17.70 -20.21
N LEU A 392 22.63 17.78 -19.08
CA LEU A 392 22.65 16.75 -18.04
C LEU A 392 21.37 15.93 -18.09
N GLU A 393 21.52 14.61 -18.14
CA GLU A 393 20.42 13.65 -18.03
C GLU A 393 20.51 12.97 -16.67
N THR A 394 19.59 13.31 -15.78
CA THR A 394 19.56 12.79 -14.40
C THR A 394 18.81 11.46 -14.28
N TYR A 395 17.87 11.16 -15.17
CA TYR A 395 17.01 9.96 -15.11
C TYR A 395 17.77 8.65 -15.33
N GLY A 396 17.23 7.54 -14.80
CA GLY A 396 17.76 6.20 -15.08
C GLY A 396 19.06 5.87 -14.33
N HIS A 397 19.18 6.35 -13.08
CA HIS A 397 20.40 6.24 -12.28
C HIS A 397 20.37 5.07 -11.29
N GLU A 398 21.54 4.51 -10.98
CA GLU A 398 21.70 3.59 -9.86
C GLU A 398 21.86 4.38 -8.55
N ALA A 399 21.46 3.79 -7.43
CA ALA A 399 21.71 4.35 -6.11
C ALA A 399 23.23 4.41 -5.85
N GLY A 400 23.68 5.50 -5.25
CA GLY A 400 25.09 5.73 -4.93
C GLY A 400 25.63 7.02 -5.53
N ASP A 401 26.96 7.13 -5.54
CA ASP A 401 27.65 8.31 -6.02
C ASP A 401 27.75 8.29 -7.55
N VAL A 402 27.04 9.21 -8.20
CA VAL A 402 27.04 9.39 -9.64
C VAL A 402 27.70 10.73 -9.96
N CYS A 403 28.63 10.72 -10.91
CA CYS A 403 29.28 11.94 -11.37
C CYS A 403 29.07 12.16 -12.87
N TYR A 404 28.58 13.35 -13.18
CA TYR A 404 28.37 13.83 -14.54
C TYR A 404 29.56 14.69 -14.95
N GLU A 405 30.24 14.29 -16.02
CA GLU A 405 31.28 15.10 -16.67
C GLU A 405 30.64 15.86 -17.82
N LEU A 406 30.65 17.18 -17.73
CA LEU A 406 29.98 18.09 -18.64
C LEU A 406 30.99 19.05 -19.26
N GLN A 407 30.64 19.61 -20.41
CA GLN A 407 31.31 20.78 -20.97
C GLN A 407 30.33 21.94 -21.12
N THR A 408 30.81 23.17 -20.99
CA THR A 408 30.00 24.35 -21.25
C THR A 408 29.69 24.49 -22.74
N GLU A 409 28.64 25.25 -23.06
CA GLU A 409 28.44 25.73 -24.42
C GLU A 409 29.61 26.63 -24.84
N ASP A 410 29.86 26.71 -26.15
CA ASP A 410 30.93 27.51 -26.72
C ASP A 410 30.75 28.99 -26.40
N THR A 411 31.74 29.59 -25.76
CA THR A 411 31.78 31.04 -25.52
C THR A 411 32.59 31.75 -26.60
N TYR A 412 32.01 32.79 -27.22
CA TYR A 412 32.62 33.61 -28.29
C TYR A 412 33.21 34.92 -27.80
#